data_AF-A0A955EQN0-F1
#
_entry.id   AF-A0A955EQN0-F1
#
_cell.length_a   1.000
_cell.length_b   1.000
_cell.length_c   1.000
_cell.angle_alpha   90.00
_cell.angle_beta   90.00
_cell.angle_gamma   90.00
#
_symmetry.space_group_name_H-M   'P 1'
#
loop_
_entity.id
_entity.type
_entity.pdbx_description
1 polymer ?
#
loop_
_entity_poly.entity_id
_entity_poly.type
_entity_poly.pdbx_seq_one_letter_code
_entity_poly.pdbx_strand_id
1 'polypeptide(L)'
;MTERRAYDLVWQMLRDVGGSEEWVPGGDPKGGGKWILRLHGRIRVVDVHDRHVNALDHLYVPKPGHPKPTEWDHFEHRLTEDAFWRLVNLFQET
;
A
#
# COMPACT_ATOMS: atom_id res chain seq x y z
N MET A 1 0.59 -1.13 20.51
CA MET A 1 -0.48 -0.80 19.56
C MET A 1 0.07 -1.07 18.19
N THR A 2 -0.50 -2.01 17.44
CA THR A 2 -0.14 -2.19 16.02
C THR A 2 -0.66 -0.93 15.32
N GLU A 3 0.22 0.05 15.07
CA GLU A 3 -0.15 1.21 14.27
C GLU A 3 -0.66 0.68 12.94
N ARG A 4 -1.96 0.88 12.69
CA ARG A 4 -2.55 0.63 11.39
C ARG A 4 -1.68 1.36 10.37
N ARG A 5 -1.15 0.65 9.37
CA ARG A 5 -0.37 1.27 8.28
C ARG A 5 -1.23 2.34 7.63
N ALA A 6 -0.97 3.59 8.00
CA ALA A 6 -1.64 4.75 7.43
C ALA A 6 -0.87 5.13 6.17
N TYR A 7 -1.35 4.63 5.03
CA TYR A 7 -0.77 4.92 3.73
C TYR A 7 -1.14 6.33 3.24
N ASP A 8 -1.12 7.33 4.11
CA ASP A 8 -1.67 8.67 3.84
C ASP A 8 -1.05 9.33 2.62
N LEU A 9 0.27 9.16 2.43
CA LEU A 9 0.98 9.64 1.23
C LEU A 9 0.50 8.95 -0.05
N VAL A 10 0.20 7.65 0.01
CA VAL A 10 -0.35 6.90 -1.13
C VAL A 10 -1.78 7.34 -1.40
N TRP A 11 -2.59 7.55 -0.37
CA TRP A 11 -3.97 8.01 -0.50
C TRP A 11 -4.06 9.39 -1.12
N GLN A 12 -3.21 10.31 -0.68
CA GLN A 12 -3.10 11.62 -1.30
C GLN A 12 -2.74 11.49 -2.79
N MET A 13 -1.68 10.74 -3.11
CA MET A 13 -1.26 10.50 -4.49
C MET A 13 -2.35 9.84 -5.36
N LEU A 14 -3.10 8.87 -4.82
CA LEU A 14 -4.19 8.21 -5.52
C LEU A 14 -5.35 9.18 -5.80
N ARG A 15 -5.72 10.00 -4.81
CA ARG A 15 -6.81 10.98 -4.93
C ARG A 15 -6.47 12.14 -5.85
N ASP A 16 -5.20 12.57 -5.89
CA ASP A 16 -4.72 13.63 -6.79
C ASP A 16 -4.93 13.29 -8.27
N VAL A 17 -4.99 12.01 -8.62
CA VAL A 17 -5.33 11.52 -9.98
C VAL A 17 -6.76 11.01 -10.12
N GLY A 18 -7.64 11.35 -9.17
CA GLY A 18 -9.06 11.01 -9.23
C GLY A 18 -9.38 9.56 -8.84
N GLY A 19 -8.48 8.89 -8.13
CA GLY A 19 -8.72 7.57 -7.55
C GLY A 19 -9.37 7.62 -6.16
N SER A 20 -9.71 6.45 -5.64
CA SER A 20 -10.23 6.28 -4.28
C SER A 20 -9.86 4.94 -3.67
N GLU A 21 -9.87 4.90 -2.35
CA GLU A 21 -9.54 3.74 -1.54
C GLU A 21 -10.67 3.41 -0.55
N GLU A 22 -10.84 2.12 -0.27
CA GLU A 22 -11.80 1.62 0.71
C GLU A 22 -11.17 0.48 1.51
N TRP A 23 -11.31 0.52 2.83
CA TRP A 23 -10.86 -0.55 3.71
C TRP A 23 -11.98 -1.55 3.94
N VAL A 24 -11.69 -2.82 3.65
CA VAL A 24 -12.55 -3.95 4.02
C VAL A 24 -11.83 -4.75 5.12
N PRO A 25 -12.31 -4.74 6.38
CA PRO A 25 -11.71 -5.53 7.44
C PRO A 25 -11.79 -7.02 7.12
N GLY A 26 -10.70 -7.75 7.38
CA GLY A 26 -10.68 -9.20 7.26
C GLY A 26 -11.35 -9.87 8.45
N GLY A 27 -12.01 -11.01 8.22
CA GLY A 27 -12.58 -11.85 9.28
C GLY A 27 -11.56 -12.73 10.00
N ASP A 28 -10.26 -12.56 9.74
CA ASP A 28 -9.20 -13.39 10.32
C ASP A 28 -8.87 -12.92 11.75
N PRO A 29 -8.90 -13.82 12.76
CA PRO A 29 -8.55 -13.49 14.14
C PRO A 29 -7.09 -13.03 14.34
N LYS A 30 -6.19 -13.26 13.36
CA LYS A 30 -4.79 -12.77 13.39
C LYS A 30 -4.61 -11.34 12.92
N GLY A 31 -5.69 -10.65 12.55
CA GLY A 31 -5.64 -9.27 12.05
C GLY A 31 -5.38 -9.21 10.54
N GLY A 32 -5.89 -8.15 9.92
CA GLY A 32 -5.74 -7.89 8.49
C GLY A 32 -7.02 -7.41 7.82
N GLY A 33 -6.96 -7.30 6.50
CA GLY A 33 -8.06 -6.86 5.65
C GLY A 33 -7.58 -6.58 4.25
N LYS A 34 -8.38 -5.87 3.47
CA LYS A 34 -8.08 -5.56 2.08
C LYS A 34 -8.31 -4.09 1.83
N TRP A 35 -7.40 -3.47 1.08
CA TRP A 35 -7.67 -2.19 0.44
C TRP A 35 -8.24 -2.44 -0.95
N ILE A 36 -9.40 -1.85 -1.21
CA ILE A 36 -9.99 -1.79 -2.55
C ILE A 36 -9.66 -0.41 -3.11
N LEU A 37 -8.83 -0.39 -4.15
CA LEU A 37 -8.41 0.83 -4.83
C LEU A 37 -9.16 0.93 -6.14
N ARG A 38 -9.60 2.15 -6.50
CA ARG A 38 -10.33 2.44 -7.71
C ARG A 38 -9.68 3.61 -8.43
N LEU A 39 -9.49 3.48 -9.75
CA LEU A 39 -8.92 4.54 -10.58
C LEU A 39 -9.44 4.41 -12.01
N HIS A 40 -10.14 5.43 -12.51
CA HIS A 40 -10.66 5.49 -13.89
C HIS A 40 -11.37 4.20 -14.35
N GLY A 41 -12.25 3.64 -13.51
CA GLY A 41 -13.02 2.42 -13.82
C GLY A 41 -12.26 1.10 -13.60
N ARG A 42 -10.98 1.14 -13.22
CA ARG A 42 -10.19 -0.03 -12.83
C ARG A 42 -10.23 -0.23 -11.33
N ILE A 43 -10.19 -1.49 -10.90
CA ILE A 43 -10.21 -1.88 -9.50
C ILE A 43 -8.98 -2.72 -9.21
N ARG A 44 -8.26 -2.39 -8.13
CA ARG A 44 -7.19 -3.22 -7.58
C ARG A 44 -7.50 -3.57 -6.14
N VAL A 45 -7.34 -4.84 -5.78
CA VAL A 45 -7.44 -5.30 -4.41
C VAL A 45 -6.03 -5.56 -3.89
N VAL A 46 -5.71 -5.01 -2.72
CA VAL A 46 -4.44 -5.25 -2.02
C VAL A 46 -4.75 -5.89 -0.68
N ASP A 47 -4.33 -7.14 -0.52
CA ASP A 47 -4.42 -7.84 0.76
C ASP A 47 -3.40 -7.28 1.74
N VAL A 48 -3.87 -7.00 2.96
CA VAL A 48 -3.05 -6.55 4.08
C VAL A 48 -3.10 -7.63 5.15
N HIS A 49 -1.96 -8.25 5.37
CA HIS A 49 -1.75 -9.21 6.45
C HIS A 49 -0.74 -8.65 7.44
N ASP A 50 -0.98 -8.87 8.72
CA ASP A 50 -0.06 -8.46 9.77
C ASP A 50 1.33 -9.05 9.49
N ARG A 51 2.36 -8.20 9.57
CA ARG A 51 3.79 -8.50 9.34
C ARG A 51 4.22 -8.90 7.92
N HIS A 52 3.33 -8.93 6.94
CA HIS A 52 3.74 -9.15 5.55
C HIS A 52 3.83 -7.84 4.76
N VAL A 53 4.81 -7.79 3.85
CA VAL A 53 4.93 -6.71 2.88
C VAL A 53 3.93 -6.95 1.75
N ASN A 54 3.24 -5.90 1.34
CA ASN A 54 2.27 -5.89 0.26
C ASN A 54 2.66 -4.85 -0.80
N ALA A 55 1.88 -4.79 -1.88
CA ALA A 55 2.15 -3.93 -3.02
C ALA A 55 2.23 -2.43 -2.67
N LEU A 56 1.49 -1.95 -1.67
CA LEU A 56 1.50 -0.55 -1.23
C LEU A 56 2.77 -0.21 -0.43
N ASP A 57 3.31 -1.16 0.34
CA ASP A 57 4.54 -0.93 1.09
C ASP A 57 5.73 -0.70 0.15
N HIS A 58 5.76 -1.39 -1.00
CA HIS A 58 6.79 -1.25 -2.02
C HIS A 58 6.79 0.12 -2.74
N LEU A 59 5.85 1.01 -2.41
CA LEU A 59 5.85 2.41 -2.83
C LEU A 59 6.72 3.29 -1.93
N TYR A 60 7.14 2.79 -0.76
CA TYR A 60 7.96 3.52 0.20
C TYR A 60 9.45 3.18 0.07
N VAL A 61 10.30 4.11 0.47
CA VAL A 61 11.76 3.95 0.47
C VAL A 61 12.15 2.93 1.56
N PRO A 62 12.93 1.88 1.26
CA PRO A 62 13.50 1.01 2.28
C PRO A 62 14.46 1.77 3.20
N LYS A 63 14.41 1.51 4.52
CA LYS A 63 15.39 2.04 5.47
C LYS A 63 16.80 1.52 5.16
N PRO A 64 17.85 2.31 5.47
CA PRO A 64 19.23 1.82 5.44
C PRO A 64 19.39 0.53 6.25
N GLY A 65 20.11 -0.45 5.70
CA GLY A 65 20.28 -1.78 6.32
C GLY A 65 19.19 -2.81 5.98
N HIS A 66 18.10 -2.40 5.32
CA HIS A 66 17.02 -3.29 4.91
C HIS A 66 16.76 -3.23 3.39
N PRO A 67 17.73 -3.61 2.53
CA PRO A 67 17.56 -3.53 1.07
C PRO A 67 16.49 -4.47 0.51
N LYS A 68 16.06 -5.46 1.30
CA LYS A 68 14.93 -6.36 1.01
C LYS A 68 13.97 -6.37 2.22
N PRO A 69 13.11 -5.35 2.35
CA PRO A 69 12.17 -5.26 3.46
C PRO A 69 11.25 -6.48 3.49
N THR A 70 11.16 -7.14 4.65
CA THR A 70 10.19 -8.22 4.91
C THR A 70 9.06 -7.78 5.84
N GLU A 71 9.11 -6.56 6.36
CA GLU A 71 8.17 -6.02 7.34
C GLU A 71 7.98 -4.52 7.07
N TRP A 72 6.85 -3.97 7.52
CA TRP A 72 6.55 -2.54 7.35
C TRP A 72 7.53 -1.61 8.04
N ASP A 73 8.01 -1.99 9.22
CA ASP A 73 8.91 -1.16 10.01
C ASP A 73 10.29 -0.99 9.34
N HIS A 74 10.56 -1.76 8.28
CA HIS A 74 11.75 -1.63 7.44
C HIS A 74 11.67 -0.53 6.38
N PHE A 75 10.56 0.22 6.30
CA PHE A 75 10.38 1.32 5.35
C PHE A 75 10.48 2.70 6.03
N GLU A 76 11.01 3.69 5.32
CA GLU A 76 10.95 5.10 5.69
C GLU A 76 9.54 5.63 5.48
N HIS A 77 9.15 6.69 6.21
CA HIS A 77 7.89 7.41 5.96
C HIS A 77 8.04 8.39 4.77
N ARG A 78 8.45 7.87 3.61
CA ARG A 78 8.65 8.62 2.36
C ARG A 78 8.45 7.70 1.17
N LEU A 79 7.80 8.20 0.13
CA LEU A 79 7.60 7.50 -1.14
C LEU A 79 8.88 7.44 -1.97
N THR A 80 9.05 6.40 -2.78
CA THR A 80 10.10 6.34 -3.80
C THR A 80 9.84 7.38 -4.90
N GLU A 81 10.88 7.79 -5.63
CA GLU A 81 10.76 8.76 -6.73
C GLU A 81 9.81 8.29 -7.84
N ASP A 82 9.72 6.97 -8.04
CA ASP A 82 8.87 6.32 -9.03
C ASP A 82 7.54 5.79 -8.44
N ALA A 83 7.20 6.15 -7.20
CA ALA A 83 6.01 5.63 -6.50
C ALA A 83 4.71 5.88 -7.27
N PHE A 84 4.62 7.01 -7.97
CA PHE A 84 3.48 7.33 -8.84
C PHE A 84 3.28 6.28 -9.93
N TRP A 85 4.33 6.01 -10.71
CA TRP A 85 4.27 5.03 -11.79
C TRP A 85 4.03 3.62 -11.26
N ARG A 86 4.62 3.27 -10.12
CA ARG A 86 4.36 2.00 -9.44
C ARG A 86 2.91 1.87 -9.04
N LEU A 87 2.30 2.91 -8.44
CA LEU A 87 0.89 2.92 -8.09
C LEU A 87 0.00 2.72 -9.32
N VAL A 88 0.26 3.44 -10.41
CA VAL A 88 -0.49 3.29 -11.67
C VAL A 88 -0.35 1.87 -12.24
N ASN A 89 0.84 1.29 -12.18
CA ASN A 89 1.11 -0.06 -12.66
C ASN A 89 0.32 -1.13 -11.90
N LEU A 90 -0.02 -0.89 -10.62
CA LEU A 90 -0.89 -1.81 -9.86
C LEU A 90 -2.27 -2.02 -10.54
N PHE A 91 -2.72 -1.07 -11.35
CA PHE A 91 -3.98 -1.13 -12.11
C PHE A 91 -3.80 -1.63 -13.55
N GLN A 92 -2.59 -1.98 -13.98
CA GLN A 92 -2.31 -2.50 -15.32
C GLN A 92 -2.12 -4.02 -15.35
N GLU A 93 -1.74 -4.62 -14.22
CA GLU A 93 -1.48 -6.06 -14.07
C GLU A 93 -2.76 -6.95 -13.97
N THR A 94 -3.80 -6.62 -14.74
CA THR A 94 -5.05 -7.41 -14.83
C THR A 94 -5.09 -8.29 -16.07
#